data_AF-A0ABD0Z9K8-F1
#
_entry.id   AF-A0ABD0Z9K8-F1
#
_cell.length_a   1.000
_cell.length_b   1.000
_cell.length_c   1.000
_cell.angle_alpha   90.00
_cell.angle_beta   90.00
_cell.angle_gamma   90.00
#
_symmetry.space_group_name_H-M   'P 1'
#
loop_
_entity.id
_entity.type
_entity.pdbx_description
1 polymer ?
#
loop_
_entity_poly.entity_id
_entity_poly.type
_entity_poly.pdbx_seq_one_letter_code
_entity_poly.pdbx_strand_id
1 'polypeptide(L)'
;MESKTELLNEAVSLGDGNAILTVVLFLAKSLKKTLFYQLLRSHTEAVNHYVNYLGTRMQLQEMTDILQVKLSKIILQMKQFSIACQSPQKRLQKLKTCLRNHFAESKDKIFVDNFIKLLEWQQSIGTAELEGKSVIDSLAYTCEHHWNDNKSSATSPYMLAQHHRINRRQFQWVALNALAKNSSWNEIETLLVTKGWLGGKRVNAILPMDQVVIQLHKLKAPNNVLHIYFELIDDIDKRMCVAKKLQCHKEVIDVSV
;
A
#
# COMPACT_ATOMS: atom_id res chain seq x y z
N MET A 1 -8.77 -9.31 47.30
CA MET A 1 -9.00 -8.87 45.91
C MET A 1 -9.22 -7.36 45.83
N GLU A 2 -9.95 -6.76 46.79
CA GLU A 2 -10.18 -5.31 46.87
C GLU A 2 -8.89 -4.49 46.92
N SER A 3 -7.98 -4.75 47.88
CA SER A 3 -6.69 -4.06 47.96
C SER A 3 -5.84 -4.10 46.67
N LYS A 4 -5.92 -5.20 45.90
CA LYS A 4 -5.22 -5.33 44.61
C LYS A 4 -5.90 -4.54 43.48
N THR A 5 -7.21 -4.34 43.60
CA THR A 5 -7.99 -3.53 42.66
C THR A 5 -7.72 -2.05 42.93
N GLU A 6 -7.74 -1.64 44.20
CA GLU A 6 -7.37 -0.29 44.63
C GLU A 6 -5.95 0.08 44.22
N LEU A 7 -4.99 -0.82 44.41
CA LEU A 7 -3.60 -0.60 43.97
C LEU A 7 -3.51 -0.30 42.47
N LEU A 8 -4.28 -1.01 41.64
CA LEU A 8 -4.31 -0.77 40.21
C LEU A 8 -5.00 0.56 39.87
N ASN A 9 -6.11 0.87 40.54
CA ASN A 9 -6.81 2.14 40.37
C ASN A 9 -5.91 3.33 40.69
N GLU A 10 -5.19 3.26 41.81
CA GLU A 10 -4.27 4.30 42.24
C GLU A 10 -3.14 4.48 41.22
N ALA A 11 -2.52 3.39 40.77
CA ALA A 11 -1.46 3.43 39.76
C ALA A 11 -1.95 4.03 38.43
N VAL A 12 -3.17 3.70 38.01
CA VAL A 12 -3.78 4.29 36.81
C VAL A 12 -4.09 5.78 37.02
N SER A 13 -4.56 6.17 38.21
CA SER A 13 -4.86 7.58 38.53
C SER A 13 -3.62 8.47 38.55
N LEU A 14 -2.46 7.92 38.94
CA LEU A 14 -1.17 8.61 38.90
C LEU A 14 -0.68 8.89 37.47
N GLY A 15 -1.13 8.11 36.48
CA GLY A 15 -0.79 8.32 35.06
C GLY A 15 0.66 7.96 34.69
N ASP A 16 1.46 7.40 35.60
CA ASP A 16 2.83 6.97 35.31
C ASP A 16 2.83 5.56 34.70
N GLY A 17 3.25 5.47 33.43
CA GLY A 17 3.29 4.21 32.69
C GLY A 17 4.21 3.14 33.28
N ASN A 18 5.30 3.53 33.97
CA ASN A 18 6.17 2.59 34.67
C ASN A 18 5.48 2.05 35.92
N ALA A 19 4.84 2.92 36.71
CA ALA A 19 4.10 2.51 37.90
C ALA A 19 2.95 1.56 37.52
N ILE A 20 2.18 1.90 36.48
CA ILE A 20 1.13 1.05 35.94
C ILE A 20 1.70 -0.32 35.54
N LEU A 21 2.77 -0.35 34.73
CA LEU A 21 3.36 -1.61 34.29
C LEU A 21 3.89 -2.45 35.46
N THR A 22 4.57 -1.84 36.44
CA THR A 22 5.08 -2.53 37.63
C THR A 22 3.96 -3.18 38.43
N VAL A 23 2.86 -2.44 38.67
CA VAL A 23 1.69 -2.98 39.37
C VAL A 23 1.05 -4.11 38.56
N VAL A 24 0.89 -3.94 37.25
CA VAL A 24 0.33 -4.99 36.39
C VAL A 24 1.17 -6.27 36.41
N LEU A 25 2.50 -6.16 36.36
CA LEU A 25 3.40 -7.31 36.45
C LEU A 25 3.34 -7.99 37.83
N PHE A 26 3.21 -7.22 38.90
CA PHE A 26 2.98 -7.76 40.24
C PHE A 26 1.65 -8.52 40.33
N LEU A 27 0.57 -7.97 39.74
CA LEU A 27 -0.73 -8.61 39.69
C LEU A 27 -0.71 -9.89 38.86
N ALA A 28 -0.05 -9.89 37.71
CA ALA A 28 0.13 -11.06 36.85
C ALA A 28 0.79 -12.24 37.60
N LYS A 29 1.78 -11.94 38.44
CA LYS A 29 2.49 -12.95 39.25
C LYS A 29 1.69 -13.43 40.47
N SER A 30 0.81 -12.59 41.02
CA SER A 30 0.19 -12.80 42.33
C SER A 30 -1.28 -13.20 42.27
N LEU A 31 -1.90 -13.23 41.09
CA LEU A 31 -3.29 -13.62 40.86
C LEU A 31 -3.39 -14.84 39.96
N LYS A 32 -4.47 -15.62 40.14
CA LYS A 32 -4.87 -16.62 39.14
C LYS A 32 -5.18 -15.90 37.82
N LYS A 33 -4.76 -16.50 36.70
CA LYS A 33 -4.88 -15.92 35.34
C LYS A 33 -6.29 -15.40 35.03
N THR A 34 -7.33 -16.14 35.41
CA THR A 34 -8.73 -15.74 35.23
C THR A 34 -9.09 -14.46 35.98
N LEU A 35 -8.69 -14.33 37.25
CA LEU A 35 -8.94 -13.15 38.08
C LEU A 35 -8.12 -11.95 37.61
N PHE A 36 -6.88 -12.17 37.20
CA PHE A 36 -6.02 -11.14 36.62
C PHE A 36 -6.65 -10.55 35.35
N TYR A 37 -7.12 -11.41 34.45
CA TYR A 37 -7.76 -10.97 33.21
C TYR A 37 -9.09 -10.27 33.46
N GLN A 38 -9.88 -10.75 34.43
CA GLN A 38 -11.11 -10.09 34.85
C GLN A 38 -10.83 -8.68 35.40
N LEU A 39 -9.79 -8.53 36.23
CA LEU A 39 -9.38 -7.23 36.77
C LEU A 39 -8.91 -6.27 35.66
N LEU A 40 -8.11 -6.75 34.71
CA LEU A 40 -7.62 -5.92 33.61
C LEU A 40 -8.71 -5.55 32.60
N ARG A 41 -9.81 -6.31 32.53
CA ARG A 41 -10.92 -6.04 31.62
C ARG A 41 -11.46 -4.61 31.76
N SER A 42 -11.52 -4.07 32.98
CA SER A 42 -12.00 -2.69 33.25
C SER A 42 -10.94 -1.59 33.17
N HIS A 43 -9.65 -1.89 32.98
CA HIS A 43 -8.55 -0.89 33.05
C HIS A 43 -7.77 -0.79 31.73
N THR A 44 -8.15 0.12 30.81
CA THR A 44 -7.64 0.11 29.41
C THR A 44 -6.18 0.49 29.32
N GLU A 45 -5.75 1.50 30.05
CA GLU A 45 -4.36 1.92 30.14
C GLU A 45 -3.46 0.77 30.62
N ALA A 46 -3.86 0.08 31.69
CA ALA A 46 -3.13 -1.07 32.22
C ALA A 46 -2.97 -2.20 31.19
N VAL A 47 -4.00 -2.46 30.38
CA VAL A 47 -3.90 -3.44 29.29
C VAL A 47 -2.96 -2.96 28.20
N ASN A 48 -3.02 -1.69 27.79
CA ASN A 48 -2.13 -1.15 26.76
C ASN A 48 -0.64 -1.29 27.17
N HIS A 49 -0.30 -0.92 28.40
CA HIS A 49 1.05 -1.08 28.94
C HIS A 49 1.49 -2.55 28.98
N TYR A 50 0.63 -3.45 29.44
CA TYR A 50 0.96 -4.88 29.51
C TYR A 50 1.14 -5.50 28.13
N VAL A 51 0.27 -5.16 27.19
CA VAL A 51 0.31 -5.62 25.80
C VAL A 51 1.58 -5.17 25.10
N ASN A 52 1.99 -3.91 25.32
CA ASN A 52 3.26 -3.41 24.81
C ASN A 52 4.46 -4.17 25.40
N TYR A 53 4.45 -4.40 26.72
CA TYR A 53 5.47 -5.21 27.38
C TYR A 53 5.56 -6.63 26.81
N LEU A 54 4.44 -7.34 26.70
CA LEU A 54 4.39 -8.71 26.15
C LEU A 54 4.86 -8.75 24.70
N GLY A 55 4.52 -7.72 23.91
CA GLY A 55 4.98 -7.54 22.54
C GLY A 55 6.51 -7.42 22.46
N THR A 56 7.11 -6.55 23.29
CA THR A 56 8.57 -6.38 23.37
C THR A 56 9.29 -7.66 23.81
N ARG A 57 8.66 -8.46 24.67
CA ARG A 57 9.22 -9.72 25.17
C ARG A 57 8.88 -10.95 24.31
N MET A 58 8.20 -10.76 23.17
CA MET A 58 7.76 -11.84 22.28
C MET A 58 6.87 -12.90 22.97
N GLN A 59 6.13 -12.52 24.01
CA GLN A 59 5.21 -13.39 24.74
C GLN A 59 3.84 -13.43 24.04
N LEU A 60 3.83 -13.90 22.80
CA LEU A 60 2.70 -13.76 21.86
C LEU A 60 1.43 -14.48 22.31
N GLN A 61 1.55 -15.60 23.02
CA GLN A 61 0.39 -16.39 23.47
C GLN A 61 -0.40 -15.64 24.54
N GLU A 62 0.29 -15.18 25.59
CA GLU A 62 -0.34 -14.44 26.68
C GLU A 62 -0.91 -13.10 26.21
N MET A 63 -0.20 -12.46 25.29
CA MET A 63 -0.68 -11.26 24.61
C MET A 63 -2.01 -11.55 23.91
N THR A 64 -2.07 -12.61 23.11
CA THR A 64 -3.29 -13.01 22.39
C THR A 64 -4.46 -13.26 23.34
N ASP A 65 -4.21 -13.99 24.44
CA ASP A 65 -5.23 -14.30 25.44
C ASP A 65 -5.82 -13.03 26.07
N ILE A 66 -4.98 -12.03 26.42
CA ILE A 66 -5.47 -10.80 27.04
C ILE A 66 -6.17 -9.86 26.05
N LEU A 67 -5.71 -9.87 24.80
CA LEU A 67 -6.37 -9.14 23.71
C LEU A 67 -7.77 -9.70 23.43
N GLN A 68 -7.98 -11.02 23.51
CA GLN A 68 -9.30 -11.62 23.36
C GLN A 68 -10.30 -11.20 24.43
N VAL A 69 -9.83 -10.91 25.66
CA VAL A 69 -10.70 -10.55 26.79
C VAL A 69 -11.20 -9.10 26.73
N LYS A 70 -10.46 -8.21 26.06
CA LYS A 70 -10.72 -6.77 26.12
C LYS A 70 -10.82 -6.05 24.78
N LEU A 71 -10.02 -6.43 23.79
CA LEU A 71 -9.93 -5.64 22.57
C LEU A 71 -11.07 -5.94 21.61
N SER A 72 -11.47 -4.91 20.86
CA SER A 72 -12.30 -5.13 19.68
C SER A 72 -11.60 -6.15 18.78
N LYS A 73 -12.38 -7.06 18.18
CA LYS A 73 -11.93 -8.11 17.23
C LYS A 73 -10.90 -7.55 16.21
N ILE A 74 -11.02 -6.28 15.86
CA ILE A 74 -10.15 -5.50 14.97
C ILE A 74 -8.72 -5.36 15.51
N ILE A 75 -8.51 -4.96 16.77
CA ILE A 75 -7.14 -4.73 17.27
C ILE A 75 -6.39 -6.06 17.43
N LEU A 76 -7.10 -7.14 17.81
CA LEU A 76 -6.54 -8.49 17.78
C LEU A 76 -6.11 -8.89 16.37
N GLN A 77 -6.97 -8.68 15.36
CA GLN A 77 -6.66 -8.92 13.95
C GLN A 77 -5.41 -8.16 13.50
N MET A 78 -5.34 -6.85 13.77
CA MET A 78 -4.20 -6.01 13.40
C MET A 78 -2.89 -6.47 14.06
N LYS A 79 -2.94 -6.87 15.34
CA LYS A 79 -1.74 -7.36 16.03
C LYS A 79 -1.26 -8.68 15.45
N GLN A 80 -2.17 -9.62 15.19
CA GLN A 80 -1.81 -10.92 14.58
C GLN A 80 -1.24 -10.74 13.18
N PHE A 81 -1.79 -9.81 12.40
CA PHE A 81 -1.23 -9.42 11.11
C PHE A 81 0.20 -8.87 11.24
N SER A 82 0.43 -7.93 12.17
CA SER A 82 1.76 -7.38 12.45
C SER A 82 2.78 -8.45 12.82
N ILE A 83 2.40 -9.39 13.70
CA ILE A 83 3.24 -10.54 14.09
C ILE A 83 3.58 -11.42 12.88
N ALA A 84 2.62 -11.67 11.99
CA ALA A 84 2.86 -12.46 10.79
C ALA A 84 3.87 -11.80 9.83
N CYS A 85 3.85 -10.46 9.74
CA CYS A 85 4.78 -9.69 8.90
C CYS A 85 6.24 -9.70 9.40
N GLN A 86 6.47 -9.85 10.70
CA GLN A 86 7.79 -9.75 11.34
C GLN A 86 8.76 -10.90 11.03
N SER A 87 8.31 -12.00 10.41
CA SER A 87 9.18 -13.14 10.12
C SER A 87 9.41 -13.29 8.61
N PRO A 88 10.41 -12.64 7.99
CA PRO A 88 10.59 -12.63 6.53
C PRO A 88 10.54 -14.02 5.90
N GLN A 89 11.27 -14.98 6.47
CA GLN A 89 11.41 -16.35 5.93
C GLN A 89 10.11 -17.17 6.03
N LYS A 90 9.26 -16.88 7.01
CA LYS A 90 7.98 -17.60 7.25
C LYS A 90 6.76 -16.71 7.02
N ARG A 91 6.96 -15.52 6.43
CA ARG A 91 5.96 -14.45 6.37
C ARG A 91 4.70 -14.94 5.69
N LEU A 92 4.86 -15.58 4.53
CA LEU A 92 3.74 -16.05 3.74
C LEU A 92 2.90 -17.12 4.47
N GLN A 93 3.56 -18.12 5.06
CA GLN A 93 2.90 -19.17 5.83
C GLN A 93 2.15 -18.61 7.04
N LYS A 94 2.77 -17.68 7.77
CA LYS A 94 2.15 -17.01 8.92
C LYS A 94 0.98 -16.14 8.50
N LEU A 95 1.08 -15.41 7.39
CA LEU A 95 -0.02 -14.59 6.87
C LEU A 95 -1.20 -15.44 6.42
N LYS A 96 -0.99 -16.57 5.74
CA LYS A 96 -2.06 -17.52 5.39
C LYS A 96 -2.76 -18.07 6.63
N THR A 97 -1.99 -18.38 7.67
CA THR A 97 -2.54 -18.83 8.96
C THR A 97 -3.33 -17.72 9.65
N CYS A 98 -2.80 -16.49 9.63
CA CYS A 98 -3.46 -15.31 10.17
C CYS A 98 -4.78 -15.01 9.46
N LEU A 99 -4.79 -15.07 8.13
CA LEU A 99 -5.97 -14.92 7.29
C LEU A 99 -7.06 -15.90 7.70
N ARG A 100 -6.71 -17.19 7.83
CA ARG A 100 -7.65 -18.25 8.22
C ARG A 100 -8.18 -18.09 9.64
N ASN A 101 -7.30 -17.75 10.60
CA ASN A 101 -7.65 -17.80 12.01
C ASN A 101 -8.28 -16.50 12.53
N HIS A 102 -7.96 -15.35 11.92
CA HIS A 102 -8.36 -14.04 12.46
C HIS A 102 -9.22 -13.23 11.48
N PHE A 103 -9.04 -13.41 10.16
CA PHE A 103 -9.71 -12.61 9.14
C PHE A 103 -10.78 -13.37 8.35
N ALA A 104 -11.05 -14.65 8.62
CA ALA A 104 -11.98 -15.47 7.83
C ALA A 104 -13.37 -14.81 7.62
N GLU A 105 -13.89 -14.17 8.66
CA GLU A 105 -15.17 -13.42 8.66
C GLU A 105 -14.97 -11.90 8.72
N SER A 106 -13.73 -11.41 8.61
CA SER A 106 -13.44 -9.98 8.66
C SER A 106 -13.73 -9.32 7.32
N LYS A 107 -14.23 -8.08 7.33
CA LYS A 107 -14.33 -7.25 6.13
C LYS A 107 -12.94 -6.97 5.55
N ASP A 108 -11.89 -6.96 6.39
CA ASP A 108 -10.52 -6.70 6.00
C ASP A 108 -9.81 -7.91 5.39
N LYS A 109 -10.49 -9.07 5.29
CA LYS A 109 -9.99 -10.28 4.64
C LYS A 109 -9.42 -9.99 3.25
N ILE A 110 -10.10 -9.13 2.49
CA ILE A 110 -9.72 -8.78 1.13
C ILE A 110 -8.33 -8.14 1.07
N PHE A 111 -7.95 -7.31 2.05
CA PHE A 111 -6.65 -6.65 2.07
C PHE A 111 -5.54 -7.65 2.39
N VAL A 112 -5.76 -8.53 3.36
CA VAL A 112 -4.79 -9.55 3.76
C VAL A 112 -4.61 -10.59 2.65
N ASP A 113 -5.70 -11.02 2.01
CA ASP A 113 -5.68 -11.93 0.86
C ASP A 113 -4.93 -11.33 -0.34
N ASN A 114 -5.21 -10.07 -0.69
CA ASN A 114 -4.52 -9.36 -1.75
C ASN A 114 -3.02 -9.17 -1.45
N PHE A 115 -2.66 -8.95 -0.18
CA PHE A 115 -1.25 -8.83 0.21
C PHE A 115 -0.51 -10.16 0.11
N ILE A 116 -1.14 -11.27 0.54
CA ILE A 116 -0.59 -12.63 0.37
C ILE A 116 -0.35 -12.93 -1.11
N LYS A 117 -1.34 -12.65 -1.96
CA LYS A 117 -1.27 -12.81 -3.41
C LYS A 117 -0.12 -12.01 -4.05
N LEU A 118 0.11 -10.78 -3.59
CA LEU A 118 1.23 -9.98 -4.04
C LEU A 118 2.57 -10.65 -3.68
N LEU A 119 2.72 -11.09 -2.43
CA LEU A 119 3.95 -11.76 -1.97
C LEU A 119 4.22 -13.07 -2.73
N GLU A 120 3.18 -13.85 -3.02
CA GLU A 120 3.28 -15.05 -3.86
C GLU A 120 3.77 -14.73 -5.26
N TRP A 121 3.20 -13.69 -5.88
CA TRP A 121 3.62 -13.22 -7.18
C TRP A 121 5.08 -12.74 -7.14
N GLN A 122 5.47 -11.89 -6.18
CA GLN A 122 6.85 -11.42 -6.02
C GLN A 122 7.84 -12.58 -5.86
N GLN A 123 7.49 -13.60 -5.06
CA GLN A 123 8.29 -14.80 -4.91
C GLN A 123 8.40 -15.61 -6.20
N SER A 124 7.34 -15.66 -7.03
CA SER A 124 7.36 -16.34 -8.32
C SER A 124 8.23 -15.64 -9.38
N ILE A 125 8.36 -14.32 -9.30
CA ILE A 125 9.28 -13.55 -10.17
C ILE A 125 10.74 -13.78 -9.74
N GLY A 126 10.99 -13.95 -8.44
CA GLY A 126 12.30 -14.37 -7.93
C GLY A 126 13.38 -13.29 -7.91
N THR A 127 13.00 -12.00 -7.95
CA THR A 127 13.95 -10.87 -7.84
C THR A 127 13.86 -10.20 -6.47
N ALA A 128 15.02 -9.86 -5.90
CA ALA A 128 15.11 -9.12 -4.64
C ALA A 128 14.59 -7.67 -4.76
N GLU A 129 14.56 -7.10 -5.97
CA GLU A 129 14.07 -5.73 -6.21
C GLU A 129 12.59 -5.55 -5.84
N LEU A 130 11.82 -6.63 -5.95
CA LEU A 130 10.40 -6.66 -5.64
C LEU A 130 10.10 -6.98 -4.17
N GLU A 131 11.07 -7.42 -3.38
CA GLU A 131 10.80 -7.89 -2.02
C GLU A 131 10.23 -6.75 -1.16
N GLY A 132 8.99 -6.95 -0.67
CA GLY A 132 8.31 -5.98 0.18
C GLY A 132 7.85 -4.71 -0.52
N LYS A 133 7.97 -4.63 -1.86
CA LYS A 133 7.48 -3.51 -2.65
C LYS A 133 5.95 -3.48 -2.69
N SER A 134 5.38 -2.29 -2.87
CA SER A 134 3.94 -2.13 -3.02
C SER A 134 3.44 -2.71 -4.35
N VAL A 135 2.12 -2.81 -4.52
CA VAL A 135 1.51 -3.17 -5.81
C VAL A 135 1.90 -2.16 -6.89
N ILE A 136 1.98 -0.87 -6.55
CA ILE A 136 2.31 0.19 -7.51
C ILE A 136 3.79 0.13 -7.93
N ASP A 137 4.69 -0.12 -6.99
CA ASP A 137 6.11 -0.32 -7.29
C ASP A 137 6.33 -1.59 -8.11
N SER A 138 5.61 -2.66 -7.79
CA SER A 138 5.60 -3.90 -8.56
C SER A 138 5.08 -3.67 -9.98
N LEU A 139 4.02 -2.87 -10.14
CA LEU A 139 3.52 -2.47 -11.46
C LEU A 139 4.58 -1.67 -12.22
N ALA A 140 5.22 -0.68 -11.60
CA ALA A 140 6.29 0.08 -12.23
C ALA A 140 7.41 -0.84 -12.72
N TYR A 141 7.86 -1.79 -11.88
CA TYR A 141 8.85 -2.80 -12.27
C TYR A 141 8.41 -3.60 -13.51
N THR A 142 7.17 -4.11 -13.53
CA THR A 142 6.66 -4.86 -14.70
C THR A 142 6.53 -3.99 -15.95
N CYS A 143 6.20 -2.70 -15.80
CA CYS A 143 6.20 -1.78 -16.93
C CYS A 143 7.62 -1.47 -17.44
N GLU A 144 8.61 -1.41 -16.54
CA GLU A 144 10.01 -1.13 -16.91
C GLU A 144 10.67 -2.35 -17.59
N HIS A 145 10.36 -3.58 -17.16
CA HIS A 145 11.09 -4.79 -17.58
C HIS A 145 10.31 -5.75 -18.46
N HIS A 146 8.97 -5.73 -18.39
CA HIS A 146 8.10 -6.78 -18.94
C HIS A 146 6.95 -6.20 -19.80
N TRP A 147 7.09 -4.98 -20.29
CA TRP A 147 6.03 -4.30 -21.06
C TRP A 147 5.58 -5.08 -22.31
N ASN A 148 6.55 -5.68 -23.00
CA ASN A 148 6.37 -6.38 -24.27
C ASN A 148 6.10 -7.89 -24.09
N ASP A 149 6.03 -8.38 -22.86
CA ASP A 149 5.67 -9.77 -22.60
C ASP A 149 4.24 -10.04 -23.08
N ASN A 150 3.94 -11.31 -23.36
CA ASN A 150 2.58 -11.71 -23.70
C ASN A 150 1.62 -11.20 -22.61
N LYS A 151 0.50 -10.57 -23.03
CA LYS A 151 -0.47 -10.00 -22.10
C LYS A 151 -1.06 -11.00 -21.11
N SER A 152 -1.02 -12.30 -21.39
CA SER A 152 -1.43 -13.36 -20.46
C SER A 152 -0.31 -13.89 -19.55
N SER A 153 0.94 -13.45 -19.75
CA SER A 153 2.09 -13.85 -18.92
C SER A 153 1.94 -13.33 -17.50
N ALA A 154 2.38 -14.11 -16.51
CA ALA A 154 2.39 -13.69 -15.10
C ALA A 154 3.25 -12.43 -14.84
N THR A 155 4.26 -12.18 -15.68
CA THR A 155 5.14 -11.00 -15.63
C THR A 155 4.51 -9.75 -16.25
N SER A 156 3.43 -9.90 -17.01
CA SER A 156 2.79 -8.80 -17.75
C SER A 156 2.24 -7.74 -16.79
N PRO A 157 2.49 -6.44 -17.04
CA PRO A 157 1.90 -5.36 -16.25
C PRO A 157 0.37 -5.39 -16.30
N TYR A 158 -0.22 -5.90 -17.40
CA TYR A 158 -1.67 -6.04 -17.55
C TYR A 158 -2.24 -7.13 -16.64
N MET A 159 -1.55 -8.28 -16.51
CA MET A 159 -1.99 -9.35 -15.61
C MET A 159 -1.92 -8.91 -14.15
N LEU A 160 -0.82 -8.26 -13.75
CA LEU A 160 -0.69 -7.74 -12.40
C LEU A 160 -1.77 -6.71 -12.08
N ALA A 161 -2.04 -5.78 -13.01
CA ALA A 161 -3.10 -4.78 -12.87
C ALA A 161 -4.49 -5.41 -12.75
N GLN A 162 -4.78 -6.43 -13.55
CA GLN A 162 -6.04 -7.17 -13.48
C GLN A 162 -6.19 -7.87 -12.12
N HIS A 163 -5.15 -8.60 -11.69
CA HIS A 163 -5.19 -9.39 -10.45
C HIS A 163 -5.39 -8.52 -9.21
N HIS A 164 -4.72 -7.35 -9.16
CA HIS A 164 -4.82 -6.41 -8.05
C HIS A 164 -5.86 -5.31 -8.27
N ARG A 165 -6.68 -5.40 -9.33
CA ARG A 165 -7.76 -4.45 -9.66
C ARG A 165 -7.28 -3.00 -9.71
N ILE A 166 -6.09 -2.78 -10.25
CA ILE A 166 -5.53 -1.43 -10.46
C ILE A 166 -6.41 -0.72 -11.48
N ASN A 167 -6.92 0.45 -11.13
CA ASN A 167 -7.80 1.18 -12.03
C ASN A 167 -7.01 1.75 -13.22
N ARG A 168 -7.71 2.02 -14.32
CA ARG A 168 -7.10 2.47 -15.58
C ARG A 168 -6.28 3.76 -15.42
N ARG A 169 -6.72 4.70 -14.59
CA ARG A 169 -6.02 5.97 -14.36
C ARG A 169 -4.68 5.74 -13.66
N GLN A 170 -4.67 4.92 -12.61
CA GLN A 170 -3.45 4.52 -11.91
C GLN A 170 -2.52 3.74 -12.84
N PHE A 171 -3.05 2.77 -13.59
CA PHE A 171 -2.26 1.99 -14.54
C PHE A 171 -1.57 2.89 -15.56
N GLN A 172 -2.32 3.76 -16.25
CA GLN A 172 -1.75 4.66 -17.25
C GLN A 172 -0.71 5.60 -16.64
N TRP A 173 -0.93 6.11 -15.43
CA TRP A 173 0.03 7.00 -14.78
C TRP A 173 1.33 6.27 -14.43
N VAL A 174 1.25 5.06 -13.88
CA VAL A 174 2.42 4.27 -13.51
C VAL A 174 3.20 3.84 -14.77
N ALA A 175 2.50 3.33 -15.77
CA ALA A 175 3.09 2.92 -17.05
C ALA A 175 3.75 4.11 -17.77
N LEU A 176 3.11 5.28 -17.82
CA LEU A 176 3.68 6.51 -18.38
C LEU A 176 5.04 6.82 -17.75
N ASN A 177 5.11 6.79 -16.40
CA ASN A 177 6.33 7.11 -15.68
C ASN A 177 7.43 6.06 -15.91
N ALA A 178 7.08 4.78 -15.84
CA ALA A 178 7.99 3.66 -16.08
C ALA A 178 8.59 3.70 -17.49
N LEU A 179 7.74 3.79 -18.50
CA LEU A 179 8.16 3.81 -19.91
C LEU A 179 8.96 5.06 -20.26
N ALA A 180 8.60 6.22 -19.71
CA ALA A 180 9.34 7.46 -19.96
C ALA A 180 10.76 7.42 -19.38
N LYS A 181 10.99 6.76 -18.23
CA LYS A 181 12.36 6.55 -17.70
C LYS A 181 13.23 5.74 -18.67
N ASN A 182 12.62 4.79 -19.38
CA ASN A 182 13.28 3.98 -20.40
C ASN A 182 13.32 4.65 -21.78
N SER A 183 12.85 5.90 -21.89
CA SER A 183 12.69 6.62 -23.17
C SER A 183 11.85 5.85 -24.19
N SER A 184 10.93 5.00 -23.72
CA SER A 184 10.03 4.15 -24.52
C SER A 184 8.84 4.96 -25.04
N TRP A 185 9.11 5.97 -25.86
CA TRP A 185 8.11 6.96 -26.28
C TRP A 185 7.00 6.36 -27.18
N ASN A 186 7.35 5.37 -28.01
CA ASN A 186 6.41 4.69 -28.90
C ASN A 186 5.37 3.87 -28.12
N GLU A 187 5.80 3.26 -27.03
CA GLU A 187 4.97 2.49 -26.10
C GLU A 187 4.01 3.42 -25.36
N ILE A 188 4.47 4.62 -24.98
CA ILE A 188 3.61 5.64 -24.37
C ILE A 188 2.58 6.15 -25.36
N GLU A 189 2.96 6.38 -26.63
CA GLU A 189 1.97 6.76 -27.66
C GLU A 189 0.92 5.66 -27.82
N THR A 190 1.33 4.39 -27.91
CA THR A 190 0.41 3.26 -28.04
C THR A 190 -0.49 3.07 -26.81
N LEU A 191 0.00 3.44 -25.62
CA LEU A 191 -0.77 3.40 -24.38
C LEU A 191 -1.87 4.49 -24.36
N LEU A 192 -1.52 5.70 -24.77
CA LEU A 192 -2.36 6.90 -24.63
C LEU A 192 -3.19 7.21 -25.88
N VAL A 193 -2.81 6.69 -27.04
CA VAL A 193 -3.43 6.95 -28.34
C VAL A 193 -3.68 5.61 -29.03
N THR A 194 -4.90 5.42 -29.53
CA THR A 194 -5.27 4.28 -30.36
C THR A 194 -5.45 4.69 -31.82
N LYS A 195 -5.14 3.78 -32.73
CA LYS A 195 -5.50 3.94 -34.14
C LYS A 195 -6.99 3.67 -34.31
N GLY A 196 -7.72 4.64 -34.85
CA GLY A 196 -9.11 4.48 -35.25
C GLY A 196 -9.25 3.62 -36.50
N TRP A 197 -10.46 3.13 -36.75
CA TRP A 197 -10.80 2.27 -37.90
C TRP A 197 -10.35 2.87 -39.25
N LEU A 198 -10.44 4.20 -39.41
CA LEU A 198 -10.06 4.91 -40.64
C LEU A 198 -8.64 5.50 -40.58
N GLY A 199 -7.78 4.99 -39.70
CA GLY A 199 -6.40 5.48 -39.55
C GLY A 199 -6.25 6.80 -38.77
N GLY A 200 -7.35 7.45 -38.38
CA GLY A 200 -7.33 8.63 -37.50
C GLY A 200 -6.87 8.28 -36.08
N LYS A 201 -6.10 9.16 -35.43
CA LYS A 201 -5.68 8.99 -34.03
C LYS A 201 -6.88 9.26 -33.10
N ARG A 202 -7.12 8.38 -32.13
CA ARG A 202 -8.11 8.58 -31.06
C ARG A 202 -7.42 8.55 -29.71
N VAL A 203 -7.76 9.51 -28.85
CA VAL A 203 -7.27 9.52 -27.47
C VAL A 203 -7.83 8.31 -26.71
N ASN A 204 -6.93 7.49 -26.18
CA ASN A 204 -7.21 6.36 -25.31
C ASN A 204 -6.82 6.64 -23.85
N ALA A 205 -6.29 7.82 -23.56
CA ALA A 205 -5.95 8.23 -22.20
C ALA A 205 -7.19 8.61 -21.40
N ILE A 206 -7.20 8.27 -20.11
CA ILE A 206 -8.10 8.86 -19.11
C ILE A 206 -7.39 9.98 -18.32
N LEU A 207 -6.09 10.15 -18.55
CA LEU A 207 -5.27 11.18 -17.93
C LEU A 207 -5.52 12.53 -18.62
N PRO A 208 -5.60 13.65 -17.87
CA PRO A 208 -5.62 14.98 -18.46
C PRO A 208 -4.33 15.25 -19.25
N MET A 209 -4.45 15.68 -20.51
CA MET A 209 -3.30 15.84 -21.40
C MET A 209 -2.30 16.89 -20.94
N ASP A 210 -2.77 17.95 -20.28
CA ASP A 210 -1.90 18.93 -19.63
C ASP A 210 -0.98 18.29 -18.58
N GLN A 211 -1.50 17.34 -17.79
CA GLN A 211 -0.71 16.63 -16.79
C GLN A 211 0.28 15.66 -17.45
N VAL A 212 -0.13 15.01 -18.54
CA VAL A 212 0.75 14.13 -19.34
C VAL A 212 1.93 14.93 -19.88
N VAL A 213 1.68 16.08 -20.52
CA VAL A 213 2.73 16.96 -21.07
C VAL A 213 3.68 17.44 -19.97
N ILE A 214 3.15 17.95 -18.86
CA ILE A 214 3.96 18.42 -17.71
C ILE A 214 4.86 17.28 -17.20
N GLN A 215 4.31 16.08 -17.07
CA GLN A 215 5.06 14.94 -16.54
C GLN A 215 6.12 14.44 -17.53
N LEU A 216 5.80 14.36 -18.82
CA LEU A 216 6.76 13.99 -19.87
C LEU A 216 7.90 15.02 -19.96
N HIS A 217 7.59 16.31 -19.87
CA HIS A 217 8.59 17.37 -19.84
C HIS A 217 9.51 17.21 -18.61
N LYS A 218 8.94 16.94 -17.43
CA LYS A 218 9.72 16.65 -16.21
C LYS A 218 10.65 15.43 -16.39
N LEU A 219 10.20 14.43 -17.15
CA LEU A 219 10.96 13.23 -17.50
C LEU A 219 11.85 13.42 -18.74
N LYS A 220 12.07 14.68 -19.18
CA LYS A 220 12.96 15.06 -20.27
C LYS A 220 12.58 14.45 -21.62
N ALA A 221 11.28 14.26 -21.86
CA ALA A 221 10.80 13.86 -23.17
C ALA A 221 11.24 14.88 -24.25
N PRO A 222 11.68 14.42 -25.44
CA PRO A 222 12.03 15.29 -26.55
C PRO A 222 10.87 16.20 -26.98
N ASN A 223 11.18 17.37 -27.54
CA ASN A 223 10.16 18.33 -27.99
C ASN A 223 9.18 17.74 -29.02
N ASN A 224 9.65 16.89 -29.95
CA ASN A 224 8.78 16.23 -30.91
C ASN A 224 7.80 15.23 -30.25
N VAL A 225 8.18 14.64 -29.12
CA VAL A 225 7.28 13.79 -28.33
C VAL A 225 6.26 14.66 -27.58
N LEU A 226 6.69 15.76 -26.96
CA LEU A 226 5.80 16.68 -26.26
C LEU A 226 4.74 17.28 -27.18
N HIS A 227 5.12 17.65 -28.41
CA HIS A 227 4.24 18.22 -29.43
C HIS A 227 3.00 17.35 -29.67
N ILE A 228 3.18 16.02 -29.80
CA ILE A 228 2.07 15.06 -30.00
C ILE A 228 1.01 15.21 -28.91
N TYR A 229 1.40 15.46 -27.66
CA TYR A 229 0.46 15.55 -26.54
C TYR A 229 -0.07 16.96 -26.32
N PHE A 230 0.67 18.00 -26.72
CA PHE A 230 0.15 19.37 -26.76
C PHE A 230 -1.03 19.50 -27.74
N GLU A 231 -0.95 18.86 -28.91
CA GLU A 231 -2.04 18.83 -29.90
C GLU A 231 -3.33 18.21 -29.35
N LEU A 232 -3.23 17.35 -28.33
CA LEU A 232 -4.36 16.68 -27.69
C LEU A 232 -5.00 17.49 -26.53
N ILE A 233 -4.51 18.69 -26.25
CA ILE A 233 -5.14 19.60 -25.27
C ILE A 233 -6.17 20.46 -26.00
N ASP A 234 -7.45 20.08 -25.97
CA ASP A 234 -8.52 20.75 -26.72
C ASP A 234 -8.69 22.25 -26.37
N ASP A 235 -8.47 22.59 -25.10
CA ASP A 235 -8.55 23.97 -24.60
C ASP A 235 -7.28 24.75 -24.98
N ILE A 236 -7.42 25.69 -25.91
CA ILE A 236 -6.34 26.51 -26.48
C ILE A 236 -5.68 27.38 -25.40
N ASP A 237 -6.46 28.00 -24.52
CA ASP A 237 -5.92 28.84 -23.44
C ASP A 237 -5.11 28.01 -22.45
N LYS A 238 -5.62 26.82 -22.12
CA LYS A 238 -4.90 25.85 -21.28
C LYS A 238 -3.63 25.35 -21.95
N ARG A 239 -3.69 25.03 -23.25
CA ARG A 239 -2.53 24.61 -24.06
C ARG A 239 -1.44 25.69 -24.05
N MET A 240 -1.82 26.95 -24.32
CA MET A 240 -0.95 28.12 -24.26
C MET A 240 -0.33 28.32 -22.87
N CYS A 241 -1.14 28.21 -21.82
CA CYS A 241 -0.67 28.36 -20.44
C CYS A 241 0.39 27.30 -20.10
N VAL A 242 0.17 26.04 -20.49
CA VAL A 242 1.13 24.95 -20.25
C VAL A 242 2.39 25.15 -21.09
N ALA A 243 2.27 25.51 -22.37
CA ALA A 243 3.42 25.75 -23.25
C ALA A 243 4.33 26.86 -22.71
N LYS A 244 3.75 27.98 -22.26
CA LYS A 244 4.48 29.08 -21.61
C LYS A 244 5.16 28.63 -20.32
N LYS A 245 4.43 27.91 -19.46
CA LYS A 245 4.96 27.40 -18.17
C LYS A 245 6.16 26.48 -18.37
N LEU A 246 6.15 25.66 -19.41
CA LEU A 246 7.21 24.70 -19.71
C LEU A 246 8.32 25.30 -20.60
N GLN A 247 8.22 26.58 -20.98
CA GLN A 247 9.18 27.25 -21.87
C GLN A 247 9.34 26.53 -23.23
N CYS A 248 8.28 25.88 -23.72
CA CYS A 248 8.25 25.23 -25.03
C CYS A 248 7.98 26.28 -26.12
N HIS A 249 9.00 27.06 -26.49
CA HIS A 249 8.86 28.20 -27.40
C HIS A 249 8.23 27.86 -28.75
N LYS A 250 8.50 26.66 -29.30
CA LYS A 250 7.91 26.20 -30.56
C LYS A 250 6.38 26.08 -30.46
N GLU A 251 5.88 25.49 -29.38
CA GLU A 251 4.43 25.33 -29.14
C GLU A 251 3.74 26.67 -28.88
N VAL A 252 4.42 27.65 -28.29
CA VAL A 252 3.86 28.99 -28.09
C VAL A 252 3.64 29.71 -29.42
N ILE A 253 4.55 29.54 -30.38
CA ILE A 253 4.43 30.11 -31.72
C ILE A 253 3.29 29.43 -32.48
N ASP A 254 3.24 28.09 -32.47
CA ASP A 254 2.26 27.31 -33.22
C ASP A 254 0.81 27.54 -32.75
N VAL A 255 0.59 27.94 -31.50
CA VAL A 255 -0.77 28.27 -30.98
C VAL A 255 -1.14 29.75 -31.16
N SER A 256 -0.19 30.62 -31.49
CA SER A 256 -0.42 32.07 -31.63
C SER A 256 -0.69 32.52 -33.08
N VAL A 257 -0.69 31.58 -34.04
CA VAL A 257 -0.94 31.79 -35.47
C VAL A 257 -2.25 31.12 -35.85
#